data_AF-A0A1V9VWN4-F1
#
_entry.id   AF-A0A1V9VWN4-F1
#
_cell.length_a   1.000
_cell.length_b   1.000
_cell.length_c   1.000
_cell.angle_alpha   90.00
_cell.angle_beta   90.00
_cell.angle_gamma   90.00
#
_symmetry.space_group_name_H-M   'P 1'
#
loop_
_entity.id
_entity.type
_entity.pdbx_description
1 polymer ?
#
loop_
_entity_poly.entity_id
_entity_poly.type
_entity_poly.pdbx_seq_one_letter_code
_entity_poly.pdbx_strand_id
1 'polypeptide(L)'
;MIRFFKALFGGISVSLAYIIVTMCSPLILMLMGYTNINSSPKLFGTPLYTIRTSPETFFSEGTPLGLILSLIIGILLYYLVTKLAKLARKSPPSMSKK
;
A
#
# COMPACT_ATOMS: atom_id res chain seq x y z
N MET A 1 5.59 8.82 22.88
CA MET A 1 5.30 7.37 22.80
C MET A 1 3.99 7.04 22.07
N ILE A 2 2.82 7.50 22.53
CA ILE A 2 1.51 7.14 21.92
C ILE A 2 1.41 7.45 20.41
N ARG A 3 1.94 8.60 19.96
CA ARG A 3 1.92 8.98 18.53
C ARG A 3 2.76 8.05 17.65
N PHE A 4 3.88 7.55 18.16
CA PHE A 4 4.75 6.64 17.44
C PHE A 4 4.06 5.29 17.25
N PHE A 5 3.45 4.74 18.31
CA PHE A 5 2.67 3.51 18.20
C PHE A 5 1.50 3.63 17.22
N LYS A 6 0.77 4.75 17.24
CA LYS A 6 -0.29 5.01 16.24
C LYS A 6 0.25 5.06 14.81
N ALA A 7 1.41 5.67 14.61
CA ALA A 7 2.08 5.67 13.30
C ALA A 7 2.50 4.26 12.88
N LEU A 8 3.04 3.47 13.82
CA LEU A 8 3.42 2.08 13.58
C LEU A 8 2.21 1.22 13.20
N PHE A 9 1.06 1.37 13.89
CA PHE A 9 -0.19 0.72 13.51
C PHE A 9 -0.66 1.13 12.10
N GLY A 10 -0.50 2.40 11.73
CA GLY A 10 -0.74 2.87 10.36
C GLY A 10 0.22 2.25 9.32
N GLY A 11 1.48 2.01 9.71
CA GLY A 11 2.42 1.20 8.92
C GLY A 11 1.93 -0.23 8.72
N ILE A 12 1.59 -0.90 9.83
CA ILE A 12 1.17 -2.30 9.84
C ILE A 12 -0.09 -2.49 8.99
N SER A 13 -1.07 -1.57 9.05
CA SER A 13 -2.28 -1.67 8.24
C SER A 13 -1.99 -1.60 6.75
N VAL A 14 -1.06 -0.73 6.32
CA VAL A 14 -0.63 -0.65 4.91
C VAL A 14 0.15 -1.90 4.50
N SER A 15 0.98 -2.46 5.39
CA SER A 15 1.65 -3.74 5.12
C SER A 15 0.68 -4.91 4.97
N LEU A 16 -0.36 -4.98 5.80
CA LEU A 16 -1.43 -5.97 5.64
C LEU A 16 -2.17 -5.78 4.31
N ALA A 17 -2.48 -4.54 3.94
CA ALA A 17 -3.08 -4.24 2.65
C ALA A 17 -2.19 -4.68 1.48
N TYR A 18 -0.87 -4.46 1.57
CA TYR A 18 0.10 -4.94 0.58
C TYR A 18 0.05 -6.47 0.42
N ILE A 19 0.03 -7.22 1.53
CA ILE A 19 -0.06 -8.69 1.49
C ILE A 19 -1.37 -9.11 0.80
N ILE A 20 -2.50 -8.55 1.23
CA ILE A 20 -3.81 -8.88 0.68
C ILE A 20 -3.85 -8.58 -0.82
N VAL A 21 -3.44 -7.38 -1.24
CA VAL A 21 -3.44 -6.99 -2.65
C VAL A 21 -2.54 -7.90 -3.47
N THR A 22 -1.33 -8.22 -2.98
CA THR A 22 -0.41 -9.11 -3.70
C THR A 22 -1.00 -10.50 -3.87
N MET A 23 -1.65 -11.05 -2.84
CA MET A 23 -2.29 -12.36 -2.89
C MET A 23 -3.56 -12.39 -3.76
N CYS A 24 -4.40 -11.35 -3.66
CA CYS A 24 -5.66 -11.28 -4.39
C CYS A 24 -5.51 -10.85 -5.85
N SER A 25 -4.45 -10.10 -6.20
CA SER A 25 -4.24 -9.58 -7.55
C SER A 25 -4.25 -10.67 -8.64
N PRO A 26 -3.52 -11.79 -8.54
CA PRO A 26 -3.59 -12.85 -9.55
C PRO A 26 -4.97 -13.48 -9.69
N LEU A 27 -5.72 -13.62 -8.59
CA LEU A 27 -7.10 -14.13 -8.63
C LEU A 27 -8.01 -13.19 -9.43
N ILE A 28 -7.92 -11.88 -9.17
CA ILE A 28 -8.68 -10.87 -9.90
C ILE A 28 -8.28 -10.88 -11.38
N LEU A 29 -6.98 -10.98 -11.70
CA LEU A 29 -6.48 -11.05 -13.07
C LEU A 29 -7.02 -12.28 -13.81
N MET A 30 -7.01 -13.46 -13.18
CA MET A 30 -7.56 -14.68 -13.77
C MET A 30 -9.07 -14.56 -14.00
N LEU A 31 -9.84 -14.00 -13.05
CA LEU A 31 -11.28 -13.77 -13.20
C LEU A 31 -11.62 -12.81 -14.35
N MET A 32 -10.71 -11.88 -14.66
CA MET A 32 -10.82 -10.97 -15.81
C MET A 32 -10.38 -11.61 -17.14
N GLY A 33 -9.92 -12.87 -17.13
CA GLY A 33 -9.44 -13.57 -18.32
C GLY A 33 -7.99 -13.30 -18.69
N TYR A 34 -7.20 -12.65 -17.82
CA TYR A 34 -5.77 -12.44 -18.06
C TYR A 34 -4.96 -13.69 -17.74
N THR A 35 -4.74 -14.50 -18.76
CA THR A 35 -3.88 -15.69 -18.73
C THR A 35 -2.57 -15.35 -19.45
N ASN A 36 -1.41 -15.45 -18.78
CA ASN A 36 -0.05 -15.06 -19.24
C ASN A 36 0.47 -13.68 -18.78
N ILE A 37 0.22 -13.30 -17.53
CA ILE A 37 0.88 -12.12 -16.92
C ILE A 37 2.16 -12.56 -16.22
N ASN A 38 3.25 -11.80 -16.40
CA ASN A 38 4.46 -11.91 -15.60
C ASN A 38 4.85 -10.51 -15.11
N SER A 39 4.58 -10.23 -13.84
CA SER A 39 4.84 -8.94 -13.21
C SER A 39 5.79 -9.11 -12.04
N SER A 40 6.93 -8.42 -12.11
CA SER A 40 7.91 -8.39 -11.03
C SER A 40 8.57 -7.01 -11.01
N PRO A 41 7.85 -5.97 -10.53
CA PRO A 41 8.44 -4.63 -10.43
C PRO A 41 9.60 -4.66 -9.45
N LYS A 42 10.69 -3.97 -9.81
CA LYS A 42 11.94 -3.98 -9.05
C LYS A 42 12.28 -2.58 -8.55
N LEU A 43 12.84 -2.52 -7.36
CA LEU A 43 13.50 -1.34 -6.81
C LEU A 43 14.95 -1.71 -6.50
N PHE A 44 15.90 -0.97 -7.08
CA PHE A 44 17.34 -1.27 -6.97
C PHE A 44 17.72 -2.71 -7.38
N GLY A 45 17.04 -3.26 -8.39
CA GLY A 45 17.27 -4.64 -8.86
C GLY A 45 16.56 -5.72 -8.04
N THR A 46 15.99 -5.38 -6.88
CA THR A 46 15.27 -6.32 -6.00
C THR A 46 13.77 -6.24 -6.27
N PRO A 47 13.07 -7.38 -6.47
CA PRO A 47 11.63 -7.37 -6.69
C PRO A 47 10.86 -6.87 -5.46
N LEU A 48 9.75 -6.19 -5.71
CA LEU A 48 8.80 -5.77 -4.67
C LEU A 48 7.76 -6.86 -4.42
N TYR A 49 7.25 -7.44 -5.49
CA TYR A 49 6.40 -8.63 -5.49
C TYR A 49 6.64 -9.38 -6.80
N THR A 50 6.18 -10.63 -6.86
CA THR A 50 6.17 -11.43 -8.08
C THR A 50 4.78 -12.00 -8.29
N ILE A 51 4.18 -11.71 -9.43
CA ILE A 51 2.90 -12.28 -9.86
C ILE A 51 3.11 -12.93 -11.22
N ARG A 52 2.72 -14.20 -11.33
CA ARG A 52 2.68 -14.92 -12.61
C ARG A 52 1.32 -15.60 -12.75
N THR A 53 0.65 -15.41 -13.87
CA THR A 53 -0.59 -16.13 -14.19
C THR A 53 -0.40 -16.97 -15.43
N SER A 54 -0.86 -18.22 -15.37
CA SER A 54 -0.94 -19.18 -16.46
C SER A 54 -2.42 -19.59 -16.63
N PRO A 55 -2.81 -20.26 -17.73
CA PRO A 55 -4.21 -20.60 -17.97
C PRO A 55 -4.92 -21.34 -16.83
N GLU A 56 -4.21 -22.22 -16.11
CA GLU A 56 -4.79 -23.05 -15.04
C GLU A 56 -4.20 -22.79 -13.65
N THR A 57 -3.14 -21.97 -13.55
CA THR A 57 -2.41 -21.77 -12.29
C THR A 57 -1.98 -20.32 -12.14
N PHE A 58 -1.80 -19.90 -10.89
CA PHE A 58 -1.16 -18.63 -10.58
C PHE A 58 -0.07 -18.83 -9.53
N PHE A 59 0.91 -17.93 -9.57
CA PHE A 59 1.96 -17.80 -8.59
C PHE A 59 1.95 -16.36 -8.07
N SER A 60 1.96 -16.21 -6.75
CA SER A 60 2.05 -14.91 -6.08
C SER A 60 3.04 -14.98 -4.94
N GLU A 61 3.96 -14.04 -4.91
CA GLU A 61 4.97 -13.93 -3.86
C GLU A 61 5.17 -12.47 -3.46
N GLY A 62 4.90 -12.17 -2.19
CA GLY A 62 5.29 -10.90 -1.60
C GLY A 62 6.74 -10.98 -1.11
N THR A 63 7.54 -9.95 -1.37
CA THR A 63 8.94 -9.93 -0.91
C THR A 63 9.10 -9.19 0.43
N PRO A 64 10.19 -9.47 1.18
CA PRO A 64 10.53 -8.67 2.37
C PRO A 64 10.72 -7.19 2.06
N LEU A 65 11.30 -6.85 0.90
CA LEU A 65 11.50 -5.46 0.49
C LEU A 65 10.16 -4.74 0.30
N GLY A 66 9.21 -5.38 -0.38
CA GLY A 66 7.85 -4.85 -0.54
C GLY A 66 7.16 -4.61 0.82
N LEU A 67 7.32 -5.54 1.76
CA LEU A 67 6.75 -5.45 3.10
C LEU A 67 7.38 -4.33 3.96
N ILE A 68 8.69 -4.14 3.87
CA ILE A 68 9.40 -3.07 4.57
C ILE A 68 8.98 -1.72 4.00
N LEU A 69 8.91 -1.60 2.67
CA LEU A 69 8.49 -0.37 2.01
C LEU A 69 7.04 -0.03 2.32
N SER A 70 6.12 -0.99 2.34
CA SER A 70 4.72 -0.76 2.73
C SER A 70 4.62 -0.25 4.16
N LEU A 71 5.44 -0.78 5.08
CA LEU A 71 5.49 -0.32 6.47
C LEU A 71 5.96 1.13 6.56
N ILE A 72 7.05 1.47 5.88
CA ILE A 72 7.60 2.83 5.85
C ILE A 72 6.58 3.80 5.24
N ILE A 73 5.96 3.42 4.12
CA ILE A 73 4.93 4.23 3.45
C ILE A 73 3.75 4.48 4.39
N GLY A 74 3.24 3.45 5.08
CA GLY A 74 2.12 3.64 6.01
C GLY A 74 2.45 4.54 7.20
N ILE A 75 3.68 4.48 7.72
CA ILE A 75 4.16 5.41 8.76
C ILE A 75 4.21 6.84 8.22
N LEU A 76 4.76 7.04 7.01
CA LEU A 76 4.83 8.36 6.37
C LEU A 76 3.45 8.93 6.08
N LEU A 77 2.54 8.11 5.55
CA LEU A 77 1.15 8.48 5.29
C LEU A 77 0.43 8.90 6.58
N TYR A 78 0.61 8.18 7.68
CA TYR A 78 0.05 8.58 8.97
C TYR A 78 0.50 9.99 9.38
N TYR A 79 1.79 10.29 9.27
CA TYR A 79 2.30 11.63 9.61
C TYR A 79 1.80 12.71 8.65
N LEU A 80 1.74 12.40 7.35
CA LEU A 80 1.24 13.32 6.32
C LEU A 80 -0.23 13.67 6.58
N VAL A 81 -1.10 12.66 6.72
CA VAL A 81 -2.53 12.84 7.00
C VAL A 81 -2.73 13.60 8.31
N THR A 82 -1.97 13.27 9.35
CA THR A 82 -2.07 13.97 10.64
C THR A 82 -1.66 15.44 10.53
N LYS A 83 -0.63 15.76 9.74
CA LYS A 83 -0.22 17.16 9.48
C LYS A 83 -1.28 17.91 8.68
N LEU A 84 -1.78 17.31 7.61
CA LEU A 84 -2.82 17.92 6.75
C LEU A 84 -4.12 18.15 7.53
N ALA A 85 -4.57 17.18 8.33
CA ALA A 85 -5.76 17.34 9.17
C ALA A 85 -5.61 18.47 10.20
N LYS A 86 -4.41 18.66 10.76
CA LYS A 86 -4.13 19.80 11.65
C LYS A 86 -4.15 21.14 10.91
N LEU A 87 -3.58 21.20 9.70
CA LEU A 87 -3.58 22.40 8.87
C LEU A 87 -5.01 22.79 8.45
N ALA A 88 -5.81 21.81 8.03
CA ALA A 88 -7.21 22.01 7.68
C ALA A 88 -8.04 22.54 8.85
N ARG A 89 -7.80 22.03 10.08
CA ARG A 89 -8.46 22.54 11.29
C ARG A 89 -8.01 23.93 11.72
N LYS A 90 -6.83 24.38 11.27
CA LYS A 90 -6.26 25.69 11.64
C LYS A 90 -6.67 26.81 10.68
N SER A 91 -7.22 26.47 9.50
CA SER A 91 -7.82 27.43 8.59
C SER A 91 -9.22 27.78 9.10
N PRO A 92 -9.51 29.03 9.50
CA PRO A 92 -10.86 29.41 9.89
C PRO A 92 -11.79 29.30 8.66
N PRO A 93 -13.07 28.90 8.83
CA PRO A 93 -14.06 29.13 7.79
C PRO A 93 -14.07 30.64 7.53
N SER A 94 -13.59 31.06 6.36
CA SER A 94 -13.71 32.43 5.92
C SER A 94 -15.19 32.72 5.78
N MET A 95 -15.73 33.35 6.81
CA MET A 95 -17.03 34.00 6.81
C MET A 95 -16.96 35.11 5.75
N SER A 96 -17.27 34.79 4.50
CA SER A 96 -17.69 35.81 3.55
C SER A 96 -19.17 36.04 3.75
N LYS A 97 -19.49 36.82 4.79
CA LYS A 97 -20.68 37.65 4.79
C LYS A 97 -20.38 38.83 3.86
N LYS A 98 -20.99 38.84 2.68
CA LYS A 98 -21.52 40.04 2.04
C LYS A 98 -22.80 39.64 1.32
#